data_AF-A0A0H3NYV3-F1
#
_entry.id   AF-A0A0H3NYV3-F1
#
_cell.length_a   1.000
_cell.length_b   1.000
_cell.length_c   1.000
_cell.angle_alpha   90.00
_cell.angle_beta   90.00
_cell.angle_gamma   90.00
#
_symmetry.space_group_name_H-M   'P 1'
#
loop_
_entity.id
_entity.type
_entity.pdbx_description
1 polymer ?
#
loop_
_entity_poly.entity_id
_entity_poly.type
_entity_poly.pdbx_seq_one_letter_code
_entity_poly.pdbx_strand_id
1 'polypeptide(L)' 'MFDRAWRQLQQRLKNPKEEQGRAITQQLFDLCCASQLLRFASPPLADAWCRMTLDHRDQYMVPEAVCALLLSRGSGMK' A
#
# COMPACT_ATOMS: atom_id res chain seq x y z
N MET A 1 -7.17 -4.57 -4.56
CA MET A 1 -5.82 -4.11 -5.00
C MET A 1 -4.74 -5.07 -4.51
N PHE A 2 -4.74 -5.41 -3.22
CA PHE A 2 -3.78 -6.35 -2.61
C PHE A 2 -3.59 -7.66 -3.38
N ASP A 3 -4.64 -8.44 -3.64
CA ASP A 3 -4.52 -9.75 -4.30
C ASP A 3 -3.94 -9.68 -5.71
N ARG A 4 -4.17 -8.56 -6.40
CA ARG A 4 -3.61 -8.31 -7.72
C ARG A 4 -2.11 -8.03 -7.62
N ALA A 5 -1.70 -7.15 -6.70
CA ALA A 5 -0.30 -6.84 -6.45
C ALA A 5 0.48 -8.06 -5.96
N TRP A 6 -0.13 -8.90 -5.11
CA TRP A 6 0.44 -10.17 -4.66
C TRP A 6 0.69 -11.13 -5.83
N ARG A 7 -0.33 -11.36 -6.68
CA ARG A 7 -0.18 -12.19 -7.88
C ARG A 7 0.91 -11.65 -8.82
N GLN A 8 1.00 -10.34 -8.99
CA GLN A 8 2.03 -9.71 -9.80
C GLN A 8 3.43 -9.96 -9.24
N LEU A 9 3.62 -9.82 -7.92
CA LEU A 9 4.89 -10.14 -7.26
C LEU A 9 5.25 -11.61 -7.47
N GLN A 10 4.30 -12.53 -7.24
CA GLN A 10 4.50 -13.96 -7.45
C GLN A 10 4.97 -14.28 -8.88
N GLN A 11 4.41 -13.62 -9.90
CA GLN A 11 4.88 -13.81 -11.28
C GLN A 11 6.31 -13.29 -11.50
N ARG A 12 6.65 -12.13 -10.93
CA ARG A 12 8.01 -11.55 -11.04
C ARG A 12 9.07 -12.43 -10.38
N LEU A 13 8.73 -13.06 -9.27
CA LEU A 13 9.63 -13.95 -8.52
C LEU A 13 9.90 -15.29 -9.21
N LYS A 14 9.19 -15.65 -10.28
CA LYS A 14 9.47 -16.89 -11.03
C LYS A 14 10.81 -16.86 -11.76
N ASN A 15 11.25 -15.69 -12.20
CA ASN A 15 12.53 -15.50 -12.88
C ASN A 15 13.06 -14.07 -12.63
N PRO A 16 13.50 -13.76 -11.40
CA PRO A 16 13.91 -12.42 -11.03
C PRO A 16 15.24 -12.06 -11.70
N LYS A 17 15.31 -10.88 -12.31
CA LYS A 17 16.56 -10.31 -12.81
C LYS A 17 17.16 -9.37 -11.79
N GLU A 18 18.48 -9.35 -11.67
CA GLU A 18 19.19 -8.50 -10.70
C GLU A 18 18.84 -7.00 -10.88
N GLU A 19 18.70 -6.54 -12.12
CA GLU A 19 18.27 -5.17 -12.46
C GLU A 19 16.90 -4.79 -11.87
N GLN A 20 16.05 -5.78 -11.57
CA GLN A 20 14.71 -5.59 -11.00
C GLN A 20 14.71 -5.63 -9.47
N GLY A 21 15.84 -5.89 -8.83
CA GLY A 21 15.93 -6.13 -7.38
C GLY A 21 15.25 -5.05 -6.55
N ARG A 22 15.52 -3.77 -6.83
CA ARG A 22 14.90 -2.65 -6.12
C ARG A 22 13.37 -2.62 -6.27
N ALA A 23 12.87 -2.84 -7.49
CA ALA A 23 11.44 -2.82 -7.77
C ALA A 23 10.71 -4.00 -7.09
N ILE A 24 11.32 -5.18 -7.06
CA ILE A 24 10.78 -6.36 -6.37
C ILE A 24 10.77 -6.13 -4.85
N THR A 25 11.86 -5.61 -4.28
CA THR A 25 11.94 -5.31 -2.84
C THR A 25 10.92 -4.25 -2.44
N GLN A 26 10.77 -3.18 -3.22
CA GLN A 26 9.75 -2.15 -2.95
C GLN A 26 8.34 -2.76 -2.94
N GLN A 27 8.01 -3.55 -3.97
CA GLN A 27 6.70 -4.20 -4.05
C GLN A 27 6.44 -5.17 -2.88
N LEU A 28 7.46 -5.92 -2.45
CA LEU A 28 7.37 -6.80 -1.28
C LEU A 28 7.13 -6.00 0.00
N PHE A 29 7.89 -4.92 0.21
CA PHE A 29 7.72 -4.04 1.35
C PHE A 29 6.30 -3.46 1.41
N ASP A 30 5.81 -2.94 0.28
CA ASP A 30 4.47 -2.36 0.17
C ASP A 30 3.37 -3.38 0.51
N LEU A 31 3.51 -4.62 0.05
CA LEU A 31 2.59 -5.72 0.39
C LEU A 31 2.66 -6.08 1.88
N CYS A 32 3.84 -6.10 2.49
CA CYS A 32 3.96 -6.31 3.94
C CYS A 32 3.25 -5.20 4.73
N CYS A 33 3.47 -3.93 4.39
CA CYS A 33 2.78 -2.80 5.01
C CYS A 33 1.26 -2.88 4.84
N ALA A 34 0.79 -3.14 3.61
CA ALA A 34 -0.63 -3.30 3.33
C ALA A 34 -1.25 -4.44 4.15
N SER A 35 -0.56 -5.57 4.33
CA SER A 35 -1.05 -6.68 5.16
C SER A 35 -1.28 -6.28 6.63
N GLN A 36 -0.40 -5.45 7.19
CA GLN A 36 -0.54 -4.95 8.56
C GLN A 36 -1.72 -4.00 8.68
N LEU A 37 -1.85 -3.06 7.73
CA LEU A 37 -2.96 -2.11 7.71
C LEU A 37 -4.31 -2.80 7.52
N LEU A 38 -4.41 -3.76 6.61
CA LEU A 38 -5.63 -4.55 6.40
C LEU A 38 -6.06 -5.33 7.64
N ARG A 39 -5.10 -5.74 8.49
CA ARG A 39 -5.38 -6.51 9.70
C ARG A 39 -5.71 -5.65 10.91
N PHE A 40 -5.06 -4.48 11.05
CA PHE A 40 -5.06 -3.72 12.31
C PHE A 40 -5.55 -2.27 12.19
N ALA A 41 -5.57 -1.69 10.99
CA ALA A 41 -6.07 -0.34 10.79
C ALA A 41 -7.59 -0.34 10.57
N SER A 42 -8.20 0.85 10.63
CA SER A 42 -9.60 1.00 10.23
C SER A 42 -9.76 0.74 8.73
N PRO A 43 -10.89 0.17 8.27
CA PRO A 43 -11.10 -0.13 6.85
C PRO A 43 -10.87 1.08 5.91
N PRO A 44 -11.32 2.31 6.22
CA PRO A 44 -11.07 3.47 5.34
C PRO A 44 -9.59 3.83 5.21
N LEU A 45 -8.81 3.68 6.28
CA LEU A 45 -7.38 3.97 6.27
C LEU A 45 -6.60 2.90 5.48
N ALA A 46 -6.96 1.62 5.67
CA ALA A 46 -6.33 0.52 4.94
C ALA A 46 -6.63 0.60 3.44
N ASP A 47 -7.87 0.92 3.05
CA ASP A 47 -8.26 1.11 1.64
C ASP A 47 -7.50 2.28 1.00
N ALA A 48 -7.44 3.43 1.69
CA ALA A 48 -6.73 4.60 1.19
C ALA A 48 -5.25 4.30 0.94
N TRP A 49 -4.57 3.63 1.88
CA TRP A 49 -3.18 3.21 1.68
C TRP A 49 -3.05 2.26 0.48
N CYS A 50 -3.89 1.22 0.42
CA CYS A 50 -3.84 0.22 -0.67
C CYS A 50 -4.01 0.86 -2.04
N ARG A 51 -4.89 1.86 -2.17
CA ARG A 51 -5.08 2.60 -3.42
C ARG A 51 -3.88 3.47 -3.76
N MET A 52 -3.38 4.26 -2.81
CA MET A 52 -2.25 5.15 -3.05
C MET A 52 -0.98 4.40 -3.49
N THR A 53 -0.72 3.24 -2.92
CA THR A 53 0.57 2.57 -3.11
C THR A 53 0.52 1.38 -4.07
N LEU A 54 -0.60 0.63 -4.11
CA LEU A 54 -0.70 -0.57 -4.95
C LEU A 54 -1.44 -0.32 -6.26
N ASP A 55 -2.08 0.84 -6.43
CA ASP A 55 -2.75 1.22 -7.67
C ASP A 55 -2.02 2.36 -8.38
N HIS A 56 -1.21 2.03 -9.37
CA HIS A 56 -0.44 3.01 -10.15
C HIS A 56 -1.27 3.69 -11.26
N ARG A 57 -2.57 3.40 -11.37
CA ARG A 57 -3.39 3.83 -12.51
C ARG A 57 -4.28 5.03 -12.22
N ASP A 58 -4.59 5.30 -10.97
CA ASP A 58 -5.60 6.30 -10.60
C ASP A 58 -5.00 7.54 -9.94
N GLN A 59 -5.55 8.69 -10.30
CA GLN A 59 -5.45 9.91 -9.49
C GLN A 59 -6.39 9.73 -8.28
N TYR A 60 -6.01 8.85 -7.36
CA TYR A 60 -6.79 8.60 -6.16
C TYR A 60 -6.71 9.82 -5.22
N MET A 61 -7.86 10.46 -5.01
CA MET A 61 -8.00 11.48 -3.99
C MET A 61 -8.30 10.80 -2.65
N VAL A 62 -7.44 11.04 -1.67
CA VAL A 62 -7.66 10.55 -0.30
C VAL A 62 -8.88 11.25 0.30
N PRO A 63 -9.86 10.52 0.86
CA PRO A 63 -11.02 11.13 1.49
C PRO A 63 -10.63 12.08 2.62
N GLU A 64 -11.31 13.22 2.72
CA GLU A 64 -11.03 14.25 3.73
C GLU A 64 -11.03 13.70 5.17
N ALA A 65 -11.95 12.79 5.50
CA ALA A 65 -12.00 12.16 6.80
C ALA A 65 -10.72 11.34 7.12
N VAL A 66 -10.12 10.70 6.12
CA VAL A 66 -8.86 9.97 6.27
C VAL A 66 -7.69 10.97 6.42
N CYS A 67 -7.69 12.06 5.65
CA CYS A 67 -6.71 13.13 5.81
C CYS A 67 -6.75 13.74 7.21
N ALA A 68 -7.94 14.10 7.71
CA ALA A 68 -8.12 14.64 9.06
C ALA A 68 -7.63 13.65 10.13
N LEU A 69 -7.95 12.37 9.99
CA LEU A 69 -7.47 11.30 10.87
C LEU A 69 -5.93 11.16 10.87
N LEU A 70 -5.31 11.25 9.68
CA LEU A 70 -3.86 11.17 9.55
C LEU A 70 -3.18 12.38 10.17
N LEU A 71 -3.71 13.59 9.94
CA LEU A 71 -3.19 14.83 10.50
C LEU A 71 -3.32 14.89 12.02
N SER A 72 -4.45 14.46 12.59
CA SER A 72 -4.62 14.40 14.05
C SER A 72 -3.61 13.43 14.68
N ARG A 73 -3.45 12.22 14.11
CA ARG A 73 -2.46 11.25 14.57
C ARG A 73 -1.02 11.72 14.43
N GLY A 74 -0.68 12.36 13.30
CA GLY A 74 0.67 12.85 13.02
C GLY A 74 1.09 14.07 13.83
N SER A 75 0.12 14.92 14.20
CA SER A 75 0.35 16.11 15.04
C SER A 75 0.29 15.82 16.54
N GLY A 76 -0.22 14.65 16.94
CA GLY A 76 -0.48 14.31 18.35
C GLY A 76 -1.66 15.07 18.95
N MET A 77 -2.39 15.86 18.15
CA MET A 77 -3.61 16.54 18.57
C MET A 77 -4.73 15.51 18.63
N LYS A 78 -5.24 15.23 19.83
CA LYS A 78 -6.39 14.35 20.06
C LYS A 78 -7.70 15.08 19.79
#